data_AF-A0A848XZ46-F1
#
_entry.id   AF-A0A848XZ46-F1
#
_cell.length_a   1.000
_cell.length_b   1.000
_cell.length_c   1.000
_cell.angle_alpha   90.00
_cell.angle_beta   90.00
_cell.angle_gamma   90.00
#
_symmetry.space_group_name_H-M   'P 1'
#
loop_
_entity.id
_entity.type
_entity.pdbx_description
1 polymer ?
#
loop_
_entity_poly.entity_id
_entity_poly.type
_entity_poly.pdbx_seq_one_letter_code
_entity_poly.pdbx_strand_id
1 'polypeptide(L)'
;MNILALEPWYGGSHRHFLDDLTRHSGHTIRPVTMAARYWKWRMQGGAVTLAQKAREALAGGFVPDLLFATDMVNLPAFLALTRDQLAATPVVLYLHENQLTYPIRDAAERDYTYAYINYLSALAADRLVFNSHFHRDQFFEALPTLLRRFPDFTHLDTLRRLRDRATVLHLGLDLEGHDRHAPNAEAERARDPGPPIVLWNQR
;
A
#
# COMPACT_ATOMS: atom_id res chain seq x y z
N MET A 1 5.12 18.71 -6.82
CA MET A 1 3.84 18.48 -6.14
C MET A 1 4.12 18.24 -4.66
N ASN A 2 3.19 18.66 -3.82
CA ASN A 2 3.11 18.34 -2.40
C ASN A 2 2.24 17.09 -2.21
N ILE A 3 2.79 16.04 -1.62
CA ILE A 3 2.08 14.77 -1.42
C ILE A 3 1.95 14.52 0.07
N LEU A 4 0.72 14.32 0.56
CA LEU A 4 0.49 13.85 1.92
C LEU A 4 0.41 12.32 1.90
N ALA A 5 1.42 11.65 2.45
CA ALA A 5 1.51 10.20 2.45
C ALA A 5 0.96 9.62 3.76
N LEU A 6 -0.03 8.74 3.71
CA LEU A 6 -0.73 8.17 4.85
C LEU A 6 -0.29 6.71 5.05
N GLU A 7 0.35 6.42 6.19
CA GLU A 7 0.84 5.07 6.51
C GLU A 7 0.65 4.74 8.01
N PRO A 8 -0.44 4.08 8.41
CA PRO A 8 -0.71 3.75 9.81
C PRO A 8 0.12 2.56 10.32
N TRP A 9 0.82 1.85 9.44
CA TRP A 9 1.74 0.75 9.72
C TRP A 9 3.16 1.10 9.26
N TYR A 10 3.78 2.08 9.90
CA TYR A 10 5.11 2.54 9.52
C TYR A 10 6.20 1.70 10.20
N GLY A 11 6.54 0.57 9.56
CA GLY A 11 7.61 -0.34 9.99
C GLY A 11 7.98 -1.33 8.88
N GLY A 12 9.08 -2.06 9.06
CA GLY A 12 9.55 -3.06 8.09
C GLY A 12 9.62 -2.51 6.65
N SER A 13 9.09 -3.29 5.70
CA SER A 13 9.06 -2.94 4.28
C SER A 13 8.24 -1.68 3.96
N HIS A 14 7.16 -1.40 4.71
CA HIS A 14 6.35 -0.19 4.51
C HIS A 14 7.15 1.07 4.81
N ARG A 15 7.91 1.06 5.92
CA ARG A 15 8.80 2.16 6.26
C ARG A 15 9.89 2.34 5.21
N HIS A 16 10.61 1.27 4.86
CA HIS A 16 11.70 1.38 3.88
C HIS A 16 11.20 1.93 2.54
N PHE A 17 10.08 1.40 2.03
CA PHE A 17 9.50 1.92 0.80
C PHE A 17 9.13 3.41 0.91
N LEU A 18 8.44 3.82 1.96
CA LEU A 18 7.98 5.21 2.06
C LEU A 18 9.15 6.18 2.28
N ASP A 19 10.18 5.76 3.02
CA ASP A 19 11.40 6.53 3.23
C ASP A 19 12.17 6.70 1.93
N ASP A 20 12.37 5.61 1.18
CA ASP A 20 13.06 5.64 -0.11
C ASP A 20 12.27 6.44 -1.15
N LEU A 21 10.94 6.26 -1.19
CA LEU A 21 10.06 7.07 -2.04
C LEU A 21 10.18 8.56 -1.67
N THR A 22 10.22 8.90 -0.38
CA THR A 22 10.39 10.29 0.07
C THR A 22 11.76 10.84 -0.32
N ARG A 23 12.82 10.03 -0.17
CA ARG A 23 14.20 10.43 -0.41
C ARG A 23 14.53 10.60 -1.89
N HIS A 24 13.98 9.74 -2.74
CA HIS A 24 14.34 9.67 -4.16
C HIS A 24 13.29 10.27 -5.10
N SER A 25 12.16 10.74 -4.58
CA SER A 25 11.15 11.43 -5.37
C SER A 25 11.53 12.88 -5.67
N GLY A 26 11.16 13.35 -6.88
CA GLY A 26 11.18 14.78 -7.23
C GLY A 26 10.00 15.57 -6.65
N HIS A 27 9.20 14.97 -5.76
CA HIS A 27 8.06 15.60 -5.11
C HIS A 27 8.32 15.82 -3.62
N THR A 28 7.65 16.80 -3.04
CA THR A 28 7.70 17.04 -1.60
C THR A 28 6.69 16.10 -0.93
N ILE A 29 7.19 15.01 -0.37
CA ILE A 29 6.36 14.02 0.33
C ILE A 29 6.39 14.31 1.83
N ARG A 30 5.22 14.44 2.44
CA ARG A 30 5.04 14.58 3.89
C ARG A 30 4.36 13.32 4.45
N PRO A 31 5.12 12.42 5.08
CA PRO A 31 4.55 11.25 5.73
C PRO A 31 3.73 11.62 6.97
N VAL A 32 2.52 11.08 7.06
CA VAL A 32 1.66 11.06 8.24
C VAL A 32 1.52 9.61 8.66
N THR A 33 2.23 9.26 9.73
CA THR A 33 2.47 7.85 10.06
C THR A 33 2.05 7.47 11.48
N MET A 34 1.91 6.17 11.70
CA MET A 34 1.75 5.58 13.03
C MET A 34 2.67 4.36 13.19
N ALA A 35 3.08 4.06 14.42
CA ALA A 35 3.95 2.92 14.69
C ALA A 35 3.32 1.59 14.24
N ALA A 36 4.11 0.72 13.62
CA ALA A 36 3.75 -0.62 13.15
C ALA A 36 3.48 -1.61 14.30
N ARG A 37 2.34 -1.45 14.96
CA ARG A 37 1.83 -2.34 16.01
C ARG A 37 0.31 -2.40 15.95
N TYR A 38 -0.24 -3.55 16.31
CA TYR A 38 -1.69 -3.81 16.30
C TYR A 38 -2.32 -3.56 14.91
N TRP A 39 -1.94 -4.35 13.91
CA TRP A 39 -2.27 -4.08 12.49
C TRP A 39 -3.79 -3.94 12.26
N LYS A 40 -4.58 -4.80 12.93
CA LYS A 40 -6.05 -4.72 12.95
C LYS A 40 -6.55 -3.34 13.41
N TRP A 41 -5.95 -2.81 14.48
CA TRP A 41 -6.27 -1.47 14.99
C TRP A 41 -5.78 -0.36 14.06
N ARG A 42 -4.67 -0.55 13.34
CA ARG A 42 -4.20 0.40 12.32
C ARG A 42 -5.17 0.54 11.17
N MET A 43 -5.74 -0.57 10.70
CA MET A 43 -6.75 -0.52 9.66
C MET A 43 -8.09 0.03 10.17
N GLN A 44 -8.53 -0.34 11.38
CA GLN A 44 -9.83 0.11 11.91
C GLN A 44 -9.79 1.53 12.51
N GLY A 45 -9.02 1.71 13.58
CA GLY A 45 -8.98 2.96 14.34
C GLY A 45 -7.97 3.98 13.83
N GLY A 46 -7.04 3.58 12.95
CA GLY A 46 -5.95 4.44 12.49
C GLY A 46 -6.42 5.69 11.75
N ALA A 47 -7.55 5.64 11.05
CA ALA A 47 -8.10 6.78 10.31
C ALA A 47 -8.34 8.02 11.18
N VAL A 48 -8.74 7.85 12.44
CA VAL A 48 -8.96 8.96 13.39
C VAL A 48 -7.64 9.67 13.70
N THR A 49 -6.60 8.92 14.08
CA THR A 49 -5.28 9.50 14.36
C THR A 49 -4.64 10.09 13.11
N LEU A 50 -4.76 9.43 11.96
CA LEU A 50 -4.25 9.97 10.69
C LEU A 50 -4.94 11.28 10.33
N ALA A 51 -6.27 11.38 10.49
CA ALA A 51 -7.01 12.61 10.23
C ALA A 51 -6.55 13.77 11.12
N GLN A 52 -6.34 13.52 12.42
CA GLN A 52 -5.80 14.53 13.33
C GLN A 52 -4.42 15.03 12.86
N LYS A 53 -3.48 14.11 12.60
CA LYS A 53 -2.13 14.45 12.15
C LYS A 53 -2.10 15.14 10.79
N ALA A 54 -3.00 14.74 9.87
CA ALA A 54 -3.17 15.41 8.59
C ALA A 54 -3.60 16.87 8.82
N ARG A 55 -4.62 17.11 9.67
CA ARG A 55 -5.08 18.47 10.00
C ARG A 55 -3.98 19.33 10.64
N GLU A 56 -3.13 18.74 11.49
CA GLU A 56 -1.95 19.43 12.04
C GLU A 56 -0.99 19.86 10.92
N ALA A 57 -0.72 18.99 9.94
CA ALA A 57 0.12 19.32 8.79
C ALA A 57 -0.49 20.45 7.93
N LEU A 58 -1.81 20.41 7.70
CA LEU A 58 -2.55 21.43 6.94
C LEU A 58 -2.53 22.79 7.67
N ALA A 59 -2.77 22.79 8.98
CA ALA A 59 -2.68 23.99 9.81
C ALA A 59 -1.26 24.59 9.83
N GLY A 60 -0.24 23.74 9.67
CA GLY A 60 1.15 24.15 9.46
C GLY A 60 1.47 24.68 8.05
N GLY A 61 0.45 24.92 7.21
CA GLY A 61 0.58 25.52 5.88
C GLY A 61 0.91 24.52 4.76
N PHE A 62 0.86 23.21 5.02
CA PHE A 62 1.04 22.22 3.96
C PHE A 62 -0.24 22.11 3.13
N VAL A 63 -0.14 22.35 1.82
CA VAL A 63 -1.27 22.22 0.90
C VAL A 63 -0.98 21.04 -0.02
N PRO A 64 -1.64 19.88 0.16
CA PRO A 64 -1.40 18.70 -0.66
C PRO A 64 -2.06 18.84 -2.03
N ASP A 65 -1.29 18.53 -3.08
CA ASP A 65 -1.79 18.33 -4.44
C ASP A 65 -2.33 16.90 -4.63
N LEU A 66 -1.89 15.97 -3.76
CA LEU A 66 -2.20 14.54 -3.86
C LEU A 66 -2.17 13.90 -2.47
N LEU A 67 -3.11 12.98 -2.23
CA LEU A 67 -3.06 12.03 -1.13
C LEU A 67 -2.49 10.70 -1.65
N PHE A 68 -1.45 10.22 -0.98
CA PHE A 68 -0.91 8.88 -1.20
C PHE A 68 -1.25 8.01 0.01
N ALA A 69 -2.17 7.07 -0.11
CA ALA A 69 -2.58 6.18 0.98
C ALA A 69 -2.07 4.77 0.73
N THR A 70 -1.62 4.07 1.78
CA THR A 70 -1.30 2.65 1.68
C THR A 70 -2.53 1.76 1.95
N ASP A 71 -2.47 0.49 1.59
CA ASP A 71 -3.56 -0.49 1.79
C ASP A 71 -3.99 -0.64 3.25
N MET A 72 -3.12 -0.26 4.20
CA MET A 72 -3.40 -0.28 5.63
C MET A 72 -4.32 0.88 6.09
N VAL A 73 -4.58 1.87 5.23
CA VAL A 73 -5.48 3.00 5.52
C VAL A 73 -6.92 2.59 5.26
N ASN A 74 -7.80 2.76 6.26
CA ASN A 74 -9.23 2.86 6.01
C ASN A 74 -9.55 4.23 5.41
N LEU A 75 -9.37 4.30 4.09
CA LEU A 75 -9.44 5.51 3.30
C LEU A 75 -10.82 6.19 3.33
N PRO A 76 -11.96 5.49 3.20
CA PRO A 76 -13.25 6.18 3.26
C PRO A 76 -13.47 6.85 4.63
N ALA A 77 -13.04 6.24 5.73
CA ALA A 77 -13.11 6.86 7.05
C ALA A 77 -12.21 8.11 7.15
N PHE A 78 -10.97 8.03 6.66
CA PHE A 78 -10.05 9.16 6.63
C PHE A 78 -10.62 10.34 5.82
N LEU A 79 -11.12 10.07 4.60
CA LEU A 79 -11.71 11.09 3.74
C LEU A 79 -12.96 11.72 4.39
N ALA A 80 -13.83 10.91 5.00
CA ALA A 80 -15.01 11.43 5.69
C ALA A 80 -14.66 12.40 6.84
N LEU A 81 -13.56 12.13 7.57
CA LEU A 81 -13.06 12.94 8.69
C LEU A 81 -12.25 14.18 8.28
N THR A 82 -11.90 14.29 7.00
CA THR A 82 -11.07 15.39 6.47
C THR A 82 -11.71 16.11 5.27
N ARG A 83 -12.94 15.75 4.90
CA ARG A 83 -13.65 16.27 3.72
C ARG A 83 -13.77 17.79 3.67
N ASP A 84 -13.80 18.45 4.82
CA ASP A 84 -13.86 19.92 4.90
C ASP A 84 -12.62 20.60 4.32
N GLN A 85 -11.49 19.89 4.22
CA GLN A 85 -10.22 20.43 3.73
C GLN A 85 -9.65 19.66 2.54
N LEU A 86 -9.94 18.35 2.43
CA LEU A 86 -9.31 17.46 1.46
C LEU A 86 -10.28 16.90 0.40
N ALA A 87 -11.55 17.31 0.37
CA ALA A 87 -12.55 16.72 -0.55
C ALA A 87 -12.18 16.79 -2.04
N ALA A 88 -11.43 17.81 -2.47
CA ALA A 88 -11.00 17.96 -3.86
C ALA A 88 -9.60 17.38 -4.14
N THR A 89 -8.93 16.84 -3.12
CA THR A 89 -7.55 16.33 -3.28
C THR A 89 -7.61 14.93 -3.88
N PRO A 90 -6.98 14.69 -5.05
CA PRO A 90 -6.96 13.37 -5.66
C PRO A 90 -6.25 12.35 -4.76
N VAL A 91 -6.67 11.09 -4.84
CA VAL A 91 -6.18 10.00 -4.00
C VAL A 91 -5.62 8.85 -4.83
N VAL A 92 -4.36 8.50 -4.54
CA VAL A 92 -3.75 7.24 -4.95
C VAL A 92 -3.78 6.28 -3.77
N LEU A 93 -4.32 5.07 -3.98
CA LEU A 93 -4.16 3.96 -3.05
C LEU A 93 -3.08 3.02 -3.57
N TYR A 94 -1.99 2.89 -2.82
CA TYR A 94 -0.91 1.96 -3.09
C TYR A 94 -1.06 0.69 -2.25
N LEU A 95 -1.18 -0.46 -2.89
CA LEU A 95 -1.31 -1.76 -2.25
C LEU A 95 0.05 -2.46 -2.19
N HIS A 96 0.67 -2.43 -1.01
CA HIS A 96 1.83 -3.25 -0.65
C HIS A 96 1.44 -4.71 -0.49
N GLU A 97 0.33 -4.92 0.20
CA GLU A 97 -0.32 -6.19 0.44
C GLU A 97 -1.84 -5.99 0.37
N ASN A 98 -2.59 -7.05 0.62
CA ASN A 98 -4.03 -6.96 0.75
C ASN A 98 -4.54 -8.09 1.65
N GLN A 99 -5.63 -7.83 2.38
CA GLN A 99 -6.23 -8.75 3.33
C GLN A 99 -7.18 -9.76 2.67
N LEU A 100 -7.40 -9.69 1.35
CA LEU A 100 -8.17 -10.69 0.59
C LEU A 100 -7.38 -11.98 0.44
N THR A 101 -6.07 -11.86 0.21
CA THR A 101 -5.18 -13.02 -0.05
C THR A 101 -4.01 -13.13 0.90
N TYR A 102 -3.86 -12.22 1.88
CA TYR A 102 -2.79 -12.32 2.86
C TYR A 102 -2.73 -13.70 3.51
N PRO A 103 -1.53 -14.30 3.67
CA PRO A 103 -1.40 -15.61 4.31
C PRO A 103 -1.93 -15.59 5.74
N ILE A 104 -2.67 -16.64 6.11
CA ILE A 104 -3.14 -16.87 7.47
C ILE A 104 -2.16 -17.87 8.10
N ARG A 105 -1.58 -17.52 9.26
CA ARG A 105 -0.55 -18.34 9.91
C ARG A 105 -1.09 -19.59 10.61
N ASP A 106 -2.37 -19.57 11.00
CA ASP A 106 -3.04 -20.65 11.74
C ASP A 106 -4.28 -21.14 10.99
N ALA A 107 -4.93 -22.21 11.47
CA ALA A 107 -6.26 -22.64 11.01
C ALA A 107 -7.40 -21.63 11.35
N ALA A 108 -7.05 -20.37 11.61
CA ALA A 108 -7.98 -19.31 11.88
C ALA A 108 -8.77 -18.94 10.63
N GLU A 109 -10.04 -18.61 10.81
CA GLU A 109 -10.86 -18.09 9.73
C GLU A 109 -10.39 -16.69 9.33
N ARG A 110 -10.46 -16.38 8.03
CA ARG A 110 -10.15 -15.05 7.52
C ARG A 110 -11.15 -14.03 8.06
N ASP A 111 -10.63 -12.97 8.68
CA ASP A 111 -11.44 -11.84 9.10
C ASP A 111 -11.72 -10.92 7.91
N TYR A 112 -12.87 -11.13 7.26
CA TYR A 112 -13.27 -10.41 6.05
C TYR A 112 -13.50 -8.92 6.26
N THR A 113 -13.56 -8.45 7.51
CA THR A 113 -13.65 -7.02 7.84
C THR A 113 -12.52 -6.23 7.17
N TYR A 114 -11.29 -6.74 7.24
CA TYR A 114 -10.13 -6.01 6.70
C TYR A 114 -10.01 -6.13 5.18
N ALA A 115 -10.43 -7.27 4.62
CA ALA A 115 -10.57 -7.42 3.17
C ALA A 115 -11.60 -6.43 2.61
N TYR A 116 -12.69 -6.22 3.34
CA TYR A 116 -13.71 -5.24 2.98
C TYR A 116 -13.22 -3.80 3.13
N ILE A 117 -12.37 -3.49 4.12
CA ILE A 117 -11.68 -2.19 4.21
C ILE A 117 -10.83 -1.97 2.95
N ASN A 118 -10.03 -2.94 2.51
CA ASN A 118 -9.25 -2.78 1.28
C ASN A 118 -10.16 -2.52 0.06
N TYR A 119 -11.30 -3.23 -0.04
CA TYR A 119 -12.26 -3.01 -1.12
C TYR A 119 -12.88 -1.60 -1.08
N LEU A 120 -13.37 -1.14 0.08
CA LEU A 120 -13.92 0.21 0.20
C LEU A 120 -12.86 1.28 -0.03
N SER A 121 -11.64 1.08 0.45
CA SER A 121 -10.51 1.96 0.14
C SER A 121 -10.23 2.00 -1.36
N ALA A 122 -10.28 0.86 -2.06
CA ALA A 122 -10.10 0.83 -3.51
C ALA A 122 -11.22 1.58 -4.25
N LEU A 123 -12.47 1.51 -3.78
CA LEU A 123 -13.57 2.29 -4.34
C LEU A 123 -13.40 3.80 -4.11
N ALA A 124 -12.91 4.20 -2.94
CA ALA A 124 -12.74 5.59 -2.55
C ALA A 124 -11.55 6.29 -3.23
N ALA A 125 -10.60 5.54 -3.79
CA ALA A 125 -9.44 6.09 -4.46
C ALA A 125 -9.71 6.47 -5.93
N ASP A 126 -8.95 7.43 -6.44
CA ASP A 126 -8.96 7.81 -7.85
C ASP A 126 -8.12 6.87 -8.71
N ARG A 127 -7.02 6.37 -8.14
CA ARG A 127 -6.09 5.42 -8.77
C ARG A 127 -5.68 4.33 -7.80
N LEU A 128 -5.56 3.11 -8.33
CA LEU A 128 -5.02 1.97 -7.60
C LEU A 128 -3.63 1.66 -8.14
N VAL A 129 -2.68 1.47 -7.24
CA VAL A 129 -1.30 1.13 -7.60
C VAL A 129 -0.92 -0.13 -6.85
N PHE A 130 -0.41 -1.13 -7.56
CA PHE A 130 0.03 -2.39 -6.99
C PHE A 130 1.54 -2.52 -7.12
N ASN A 131 2.20 -3.13 -6.13
CA ASN A 131 3.64 -3.39 -6.14
C ASN A 131 4.10 -4.39 -7.23
N SER A 132 3.18 -5.15 -7.83
CA SER A 132 3.49 -6.13 -8.89
C SER A 132 2.25 -6.47 -9.72
N HIS A 133 2.49 -7.01 -10.93
CA HIS A 133 1.44 -7.59 -11.76
C HIS A 133 0.77 -8.78 -11.07
N PHE A 134 1.56 -9.64 -10.42
CA PHE A 134 1.06 -10.79 -9.67
C PHE A 134 0.08 -10.35 -8.57
N HIS A 135 0.46 -9.38 -7.73
CA HIS A 135 -0.41 -8.88 -6.67
C HIS A 135 -1.70 -8.27 -7.22
N ARG A 136 -1.60 -7.45 -8.29
CA ARG A 136 -2.77 -6.89 -8.96
C ARG A 136 -3.73 -7.98 -9.43
N ASP A 137 -3.23 -8.95 -10.16
CA ASP A 137 -4.05 -9.99 -10.76
C ASP A 137 -4.67 -10.88 -9.65
N GLN A 138 -3.88 -11.23 -8.63
CA GLN A 138 -4.34 -11.94 -7.44
C GLN A 138 -5.47 -11.20 -6.70
N PHE A 139 -5.37 -9.88 -6.54
CA PHE A 139 -6.41 -9.07 -5.92
C PHE A 139 -7.72 -9.15 -6.71
N PHE A 140 -7.66 -8.99 -8.04
CA PHE A 140 -8.85 -9.03 -8.90
C PHE A 140 -9.44 -10.44 -9.08
N GLU A 141 -8.65 -11.50 -8.91
CA GLU A 141 -9.13 -12.88 -8.88
C GLU A 141 -9.84 -13.20 -7.56
N ALA A 142 -9.33 -12.69 -6.43
CA ALA A 142 -9.89 -12.94 -5.10
C ALA A 142 -11.13 -12.09 -4.78
N LEU A 143 -11.20 -10.86 -5.30
CA LEU A 143 -12.27 -9.91 -4.97
C LEU A 143 -13.69 -10.42 -5.29
N PRO A 144 -13.98 -11.07 -6.43
CA PRO A 144 -15.31 -11.65 -6.68
C PRO A 144 -15.71 -12.70 -5.64
N THR A 145 -14.75 -13.47 -5.13
CA THR A 145 -14.98 -14.49 -4.10
C THR A 145 -15.35 -13.85 -2.77
N LEU A 146 -14.71 -12.73 -2.41
CA LEU A 146 -15.13 -11.92 -1.25
C LEU A 146 -16.56 -11.41 -1.45
N LEU A 147 -16.83 -10.76 -2.57
CA LEU A 147 -18.10 -10.08 -2.83
C LEU A 147 -19.30 -11.04 -2.88
N ARG A 148 -19.12 -12.26 -3.40
CA ARG A 148 -20.16 -13.30 -3.41
C ARG A 148 -20.47 -13.91 -2.03
N ARG A 149 -19.70 -13.58 -0.99
CA ARG A 149 -20.02 -14.00 0.39
C ARG A 149 -21.13 -13.19 1.03
N PHE A 150 -21.42 -11.99 0.52
CA PHE A 150 -22.46 -11.12 1.06
C PHE A 150 -23.83 -11.47 0.48
N PRO A 151 -24.90 -11.36 1.28
CA PRO A 151 -26.21 -11.94 0.96
C PRO A 151 -26.94 -11.27 -0.22
N ASP A 152 -26.65 -10.00 -0.49
CA ASP A 152 -27.26 -9.22 -1.58
C ASP A 152 -26.31 -8.10 -2.03
N PHE A 153 -26.63 -7.44 -3.15
CA PHE A 153 -25.90 -6.30 -3.72
C PHE A 153 -24.39 -6.56 -3.78
N THR A 154 -23.98 -7.66 -4.41
CA THR A 154 -22.57 -8.08 -4.44
C THR A 154 -21.63 -7.10 -5.16
N HIS A 155 -22.16 -6.08 -5.85
CA HIS A 155 -21.37 -5.01 -6.49
C HIS A 155 -20.27 -5.51 -7.43
N LEU A 156 -20.49 -6.67 -8.09
CA LEU A 156 -19.52 -7.25 -9.03
C LEU A 156 -19.26 -6.35 -10.24
N ASP A 157 -20.16 -5.41 -10.55
CA ASP A 157 -19.99 -4.40 -11.59
C ASP A 157 -18.81 -3.44 -11.31
N THR A 158 -18.41 -3.28 -10.05
CA THR A 158 -17.30 -2.40 -9.65
C THR A 158 -15.94 -2.89 -10.14
N LEU A 159 -15.77 -4.20 -10.36
CA LEU A 159 -14.49 -4.81 -10.71
C LEU A 159 -13.86 -4.20 -11.96
N ARG A 160 -14.67 -4.00 -13.02
CA ARG A 160 -14.17 -3.41 -14.26
C ARG A 160 -13.65 -2.00 -14.02
N ARG A 161 -14.42 -1.15 -13.33
CA ARG A 161 -14.03 0.23 -13.02
C ARG A 161 -12.76 0.31 -12.15
N LEU A 162 -12.62 -0.59 -11.19
CA LEU A 162 -11.42 -0.69 -10.35
C LEU A 162 -10.20 -1.11 -11.19
N ARG A 163 -10.37 -2.11 -12.06
CA ARG A 163 -9.30 -2.62 -12.94
C ARG A 163 -8.85 -1.57 -13.97
N ASP A 164 -9.78 -0.82 -14.54
CA ASP A 164 -9.50 0.24 -15.53
C ASP A 164 -8.66 1.39 -14.94
N ARG A 165 -8.66 1.56 -13.61
CA ARG A 165 -7.87 2.57 -12.90
C ARG A 165 -6.67 1.99 -12.13
N ALA A 166 -6.39 0.70 -12.31
CA ALA A 166 -5.30 0.01 -11.64
C ALA A 166 -4.02 -0.02 -12.49
N THR A 167 -2.90 0.39 -11.89
CA THR A 167 -1.57 0.33 -12.49
C THR A 167 -0.61 -0.42 -11.59
N VAL A 168 0.54 -0.81 -12.14
CA VAL A 168 1.62 -1.42 -11.37
C VAL A 168 2.76 -0.42 -11.24
N LEU A 169 3.26 -0.25 -10.03
CA LEU A 169 4.49 0.47 -9.72
C LEU A 169 5.29 -0.42 -8.79
N HIS A 170 6.43 -0.91 -9.27
CA HIS A 170 7.30 -1.78 -8.47
C HIS A 170 7.94 -1.04 -7.30
N LEU A 171 8.26 -1.79 -6.25
CA LEU A 171 9.05 -1.26 -5.14
C LEU A 171 10.43 -0.85 -5.63
N GLY A 172 10.86 0.34 -5.26
CA GLY A 172 12.28 0.70 -5.33
C GLY A 172 13.07 -0.11 -4.32
N LEU A 173 14.31 -0.46 -4.68
CA LEU A 173 15.27 -1.07 -3.78
C LEU A 173 16.55 -0.23 -3.85
N ASP A 174 17.03 0.22 -2.71
CA ASP A 174 18.39 0.75 -2.61
C ASP A 174 19.39 -0.42 -2.70
N LEU A 175 20.14 -0.44 -3.80
CA LEU A 175 21.13 -1.47 -4.08
C LEU A 175 22.57 -0.98 -3.90
N GLU A 176 22.80 0.28 -3.49
CA GLU A 176 24.15 0.87 -3.40
C GLU A 176 25.06 0.04 -2.48
N GLY A 177 24.50 -0.50 -1.39
CA GLY A 177 25.23 -1.39 -0.48
C GLY A 177 25.72 -2.70 -1.11
N HIS A 178 25.16 -3.12 -2.25
CA HIS A 178 25.58 -4.31 -2.99
C HIS A 178 26.75 -4.04 -3.93
N ASP A 179 27.02 -2.78 -4.30
CA ASP A 179 28.08 -2.43 -5.26
C ASP A 179 29.46 -2.86 -4.76
N ARG A 180 29.69 -2.82 -3.43
CA ARG A 180 30.93 -3.32 -2.81
C ARG A 180 31.21 -4.80 -3.05
N HIS A 181 30.17 -5.58 -3.40
CA HIS A 181 30.27 -7.01 -3.66
C HIS A 181 30.42 -7.34 -5.15
N ALA A 182 30.28 -6.36 -6.05
CA ALA A 182 30.35 -6.56 -7.49
C ALA A 182 31.65 -7.27 -7.96
N PRO A 183 32.87 -6.91 -7.47
CA PRO A 183 34.10 -7.57 -7.94
C PRO A 183 34.13 -9.08 -7.64
N ASN A 184 33.62 -9.48 -6.46
CA ASN A 184 33.57 -10.89 -6.08
C ASN A 184 32.51 -11.64 -6.88
N ALA A 185 31.34 -11.03 -7.07
CA ALA A 185 30.25 -11.62 -7.85
C ALA A 185 30.65 -11.81 -9.33
N GLU A 186 31.41 -10.88 -9.90
CA GLU A 186 31.96 -10.99 -11.26
C GLU A 186 33.00 -12.12 -11.37
N ALA A 187 33.89 -12.24 -10.38
CA ALA A 187 34.87 -13.32 -10.33
C ALA A 187 34.21 -14.71 -10.18
N GLU A 188 33.14 -14.83 -9.40
CA GLU A 188 32.35 -16.06 -9.29
C GLU A 188 31.62 -16.40 -10.59
N ARG A 189 30.95 -15.43 -11.22
CA ARG A 189 30.31 -15.62 -12.54
C ARG A 189 31.31 -16.07 -13.61
N ALA A 190 32.55 -15.58 -13.56
CA ALA A 190 33.59 -16.01 -14.50
C ALA A 190 34.02 -17.47 -14.29
N ARG A 191 33.96 -17.97 -13.04
CA ARG A 191 34.31 -19.36 -12.70
C ARG A 191 33.15 -20.33 -12.94
N ASP A 192 31.93 -19.89 -12.69
CA ASP A 192 30.70 -20.66 -12.87
C ASP A 192 29.65 -19.79 -13.60
N PRO A 193 29.66 -19.78 -14.95
CA PRO A 193 28.84 -18.88 -15.77
C PRO A 193 27.35 -19.27 -15.84
N GLY A 194 26.87 -20.08 -14.89
CA GLY A 194 25.46 -20.46 -14.78
C GLY A 194 24.53 -19.31 -14.37
N PRO A 195 23.20 -19.53 -14.45
CA PRO A 195 22.24 -18.58 -13.91
C PRO A 195 22.46 -18.41 -12.39
N PRO A 196 22.25 -17.21 -11.84
CA PRO A 196 22.43 -16.98 -10.41
C PRO A 196 21.49 -17.89 -9.61
N ILE A 197 22.03 -18.58 -8.61
CA ILE A 197 21.24 -19.39 -7.68
C ILE A 197 20.69 -18.46 -6.60
N VAL A 198 19.39 -18.19 -6.65
CA VAL A 198 18.70 -17.45 -5.60
C VAL A 198 18.21 -18.43 -4.55
N LEU A 199 18.82 -18.40 -3.37
CA LEU A 199 18.37 -19.22 -2.24
C LEU A 199 17.19 -18.53 -1.55
N TRP A 200 15.97 -18.98 -1.85
CA TRP A 200 14.74 -18.45 -1.26
C TRP A 200 14.44 -19.14 0.08
N ASN A 201 14.97 -18.60 1.17
CA ASN A 201 14.65 -19.05 2.53
C ASN A 201 13.30 -18.45 2.96
N GLN A 202 12.20 -19.10 2.55
CA GLN A 202 10.90 -18.82 3.15
C GLN A 202 10.74 -19.75 4.37
N ARG A 203 10.66 -19.16 5.57
CA ARG A 203 10.21 -19.83 6.79
C ARG A 203 8.77 -19.47 7.07
#